data_AF-A0A947MSB3-F1
#
_entry.id   AF-A0A947MSB3-F1
#
_cell.length_a   1.000
_cell.length_b   1.000
_cell.length_c   1.000
_cell.angle_alpha   90.00
_cell.angle_beta   90.00
_cell.angle_gamma   90.00
#
_symmetry.space_group_name_H-M   'P 1'
#
loop_
_entity.id
_entity.type
_entity.pdbx_description
1 polymer ?
#
loop_
_entity_poly.entity_id
_entity_poly.type
_entity_poly.pdbx_seq_one_letter_code
_entity_poly.pdbx_strand_id
1 'polypeptide(L)'
;MKHHPLSILAVVTSTLVFACESGRSRKGDASGSSSDDGADGTTLTDVSGLPGDDGDGTIAPEVGEVATATAAQICERWNADRQLTEGEWTGSVLKCDPGDIDPGGRANALRLLNLYRWLAGLPAVTNSAQKDAEAQACALMMHANLTLSHNPSDSWSCYTKQGAEAAGQSNISTQPGVASVDAYMIDDGNDDTIGHRRWILSNGLGPVGLGSTSTYSCMHVIGGLGSATAGAPRYTAWPPAGKVPLGAFYPETMWWANLDQVGWTVQSDRVNVANATVTVTSDGETLPVDSFPLLSGYGSESAVRFTPKGWQTEAGKTYTVSLSGVTPPITYTVEVLDCGGAPS
;
A
#
# COMPACT_ATOMS: atom_id res chain seq x y z
N MET A 1 0.84 42.87 -46.22
CA MET A 1 -0.35 42.22 -45.63
C MET A 1 -0.22 40.73 -45.96
N LYS A 2 -0.06 39.77 -45.05
CA LYS A 2 -0.59 39.62 -43.70
C LYS A 2 0.48 38.97 -42.81
N HIS A 3 0.65 39.49 -41.60
CA HIS A 3 1.38 38.85 -40.51
C HIS A 3 0.44 37.89 -39.78
N HIS A 4 0.88 36.66 -39.50
CA HIS A 4 0.26 35.79 -38.52
C HIS A 4 0.98 35.95 -37.18
N PRO A 5 0.27 36.15 -36.06
CA PRO A 5 0.91 36.26 -34.74
C PRO A 5 1.19 34.88 -34.16
N LEU A 6 2.40 34.67 -33.64
CA LEU A 6 2.72 33.60 -32.69
C LEU A 6 1.96 33.89 -31.39
N SER A 7 1.04 33.00 -31.01
CA SER A 7 0.51 32.97 -29.63
C SER A 7 1.46 32.17 -28.76
N ILE A 8 2.10 32.85 -27.82
CA ILE A 8 2.85 32.26 -26.71
C ILE A 8 1.81 31.73 -25.72
N LEU A 9 1.68 30.40 -25.64
CA LEU A 9 0.90 29.74 -24.60
C LEU A 9 1.77 29.70 -23.33
N ALA A 10 1.51 30.61 -22.40
CA ALA A 10 2.11 30.57 -21.08
C ALA A 10 1.51 29.39 -20.31
N VAL A 11 2.28 28.31 -20.16
CA VAL A 11 1.96 27.23 -19.22
C VAL A 11 2.27 27.75 -17.82
N VAL A 12 1.21 28.13 -17.10
CA VAL A 12 1.30 28.41 -15.66
C VAL A 12 1.32 27.05 -14.95
N THR A 13 2.51 26.55 -14.65
CA THR A 13 2.69 25.43 -13.72
C THR A 13 2.37 25.93 -12.31
N SER A 14 1.17 25.64 -11.82
CA SER A 14 0.83 25.84 -10.41
C SER A 14 1.33 24.63 -9.63
N THR A 15 2.47 24.79 -8.96
CA THR A 15 2.98 23.82 -7.98
C THR A 15 2.15 23.98 -6.71
N LEU A 16 1.05 23.22 -6.57
CA LEU A 16 0.41 23.05 -5.27
C LEU A 16 1.21 22.03 -4.48
N VAL A 17 2.03 22.53 -3.57
CA VAL A 17 2.60 21.75 -2.47
C VAL A 17 1.47 21.55 -1.45
N PHE A 18 0.91 20.34 -1.37
CA PHE A 18 0.01 19.97 -0.28
C PHE A 18 0.84 19.55 0.93
N ALA A 19 0.92 20.45 1.92
CA ALA A 19 1.43 20.10 3.24
C ALA A 19 0.35 19.33 4.02
N CYS A 20 0.68 18.12 4.45
CA CYS A 20 -0.16 17.29 5.30
C CYS A 20 -0.02 17.80 6.74
N GLU A 21 -1.01 18.54 7.25
CA GLU A 21 -0.96 19.12 8.60
C GLU A 21 -1.46 18.09 9.62
N SER A 22 -0.52 17.51 10.38
CA SER A 22 -0.80 16.50 11.41
C SER A 22 -1.41 17.14 12.66
N GLY A 23 -2.74 17.10 12.75
CA GLY A 23 -3.50 17.46 13.94
C GLY A 23 -3.28 16.47 15.08
N ARG A 24 -2.47 16.85 16.07
CA ARG A 24 -2.19 16.11 17.30
C ARG A 24 -3.41 16.14 18.24
N SER A 25 -4.15 15.05 18.37
CA SER A 25 -5.19 14.93 19.42
C SER A 25 -4.68 14.19 20.66
N ARG A 26 -5.07 14.72 21.82
CA ARG A 26 -4.63 14.37 23.16
C ARG A 26 -5.31 13.08 23.65
N LYS A 27 -4.55 12.28 24.42
CA LYS A 27 -5.06 11.18 25.25
C LYS A 27 -6.23 11.66 26.11
N GLY A 28 -7.37 10.96 26.02
CA GLY A 28 -8.45 10.99 26.99
C GLY A 28 -8.53 9.63 27.67
N ASP A 29 -8.43 9.64 29.00
CA ASP A 29 -8.38 8.46 29.84
C ASP A 29 -9.64 7.60 29.78
N ALA A 30 -9.41 6.28 29.77
CA ALA A 30 -10.41 5.27 29.99
C ALA A 30 -10.87 5.28 31.46
N SER A 31 -12.18 5.30 31.69
CA SER A 31 -12.77 4.84 32.94
C SER A 31 -13.86 3.83 32.60
N GLY A 32 -13.72 2.64 33.17
CA GLY A 32 -14.57 1.50 32.90
C GLY A 32 -15.91 1.55 33.62
N SER A 33 -16.86 0.78 33.10
CA SER A 33 -17.84 0.12 33.95
C SER A 33 -18.14 -1.27 33.39
N SER A 34 -17.92 -2.26 34.24
CA SER A 34 -18.36 -3.64 34.13
C SER A 34 -19.89 -3.76 34.03
N SER A 35 -20.36 -4.71 33.24
CA SER A 35 -21.59 -5.44 33.54
C SER A 35 -21.44 -6.87 33.02
N ASP A 36 -21.42 -7.81 33.95
CA ASP A 36 -21.70 -9.23 33.72
C ASP A 36 -23.14 -9.41 33.26
N ASP A 37 -23.36 -10.38 32.38
CA ASP A 37 -24.48 -11.33 32.30
C ASP A 37 -24.11 -12.27 31.13
N GLY A 38 -23.86 -13.56 31.32
CA GLY A 38 -24.82 -14.55 31.75
C GLY A 38 -24.95 -15.57 30.61
N ALA A 39 -24.39 -16.76 30.81
CA ALA A 39 -24.27 -17.83 29.82
C ALA A 39 -25.63 -18.38 29.34
N ASP A 40 -25.68 -18.83 28.08
CA ASP A 40 -26.35 -20.09 27.78
C ASP A 40 -25.74 -20.77 26.56
N GLY A 41 -25.57 -22.10 26.66
CA GLY A 41 -24.95 -22.94 25.66
C GLY A 41 -26.00 -23.69 24.86
N THR A 42 -25.82 -23.75 23.54
CA THR A 42 -26.48 -24.76 22.71
C THR A 42 -25.56 -25.19 21.58
N THR A 43 -25.20 -26.47 21.64
CA THR A 43 -24.62 -27.29 20.59
C THR A 43 -25.64 -27.61 19.49
N LEU A 44 -25.32 -27.37 18.22
CA LEU A 44 -25.97 -27.99 17.05
C LEU A 44 -24.90 -28.13 15.93
N THR A 45 -24.29 -29.30 15.80
CA THR A 45 -24.58 -30.34 14.78
C THR A 45 -24.46 -29.87 13.33
N ASP A 46 -23.35 -30.29 12.73
CA ASP A 46 -23.17 -30.85 11.39
C ASP A 46 -24.39 -30.80 10.45
N VAL A 47 -24.23 -30.04 9.36
CA VAL A 47 -25.07 -30.18 8.16
C VAL A 47 -24.14 -30.19 6.94
N SER A 48 -23.67 -31.38 6.61
CA SER A 48 -23.15 -31.73 5.30
C SER A 48 -24.20 -31.50 4.21
N GLY A 49 -23.82 -30.76 3.16
CA GLY A 49 -24.32 -30.98 1.80
C GLY A 49 -25.01 -29.80 1.13
N LEU A 50 -24.23 -29.03 0.35
CA LEU A 50 -24.61 -28.52 -0.98
C LEU A 50 -23.34 -28.40 -1.86
N PRO A 51 -23.46 -28.50 -3.20
CA PRO A 51 -22.42 -29.08 -4.06
C PRO A 51 -21.48 -28.05 -4.72
N GLY A 52 -20.24 -28.54 -4.97
CA GLY A 52 -19.25 -28.14 -5.97
C GLY A 52 -19.27 -26.73 -6.55
N ASP A 53 -18.37 -25.88 -6.06
CA ASP A 53 -17.82 -24.77 -6.84
C ASP A 53 -16.39 -25.17 -7.25
N ASP A 54 -16.26 -25.65 -8.49
CA ASP A 54 -14.98 -25.86 -9.16
C ASP A 54 -14.44 -24.48 -9.60
N GLY A 55 -14.03 -23.68 -8.62
CA GLY A 55 -13.28 -22.45 -8.82
C GLY A 55 -11.81 -22.72 -8.54
N ASP A 56 -10.96 -22.58 -9.55
CA ASP A 56 -9.50 -22.60 -9.50
C ASP A 56 -8.96 -21.79 -8.30
N GLY A 57 -8.83 -22.48 -7.18
CA GLY A 57 -8.28 -21.97 -5.95
C GLY A 57 -6.77 -21.93 -6.11
N THR A 58 -6.27 -20.78 -6.56
CA THR A 58 -4.85 -20.47 -6.44
C THR A 58 -4.50 -20.47 -4.94
N ILE A 59 -3.91 -21.58 -4.50
CA ILE A 59 -3.39 -21.75 -3.14
C ILE A 59 -2.41 -20.60 -2.91
N ALA A 60 -2.65 -19.79 -1.87
CA ALA A 60 -1.73 -18.74 -1.48
C ALA A 60 -0.36 -19.36 -1.20
N PRO A 61 0.73 -18.86 -1.80
CA PRO A 61 2.06 -19.43 -1.62
C PRO A 61 2.48 -19.35 -0.14
N GLU A 62 3.07 -20.42 0.39
CA GLU A 62 3.64 -20.41 1.74
C GLU A 62 4.82 -19.43 1.82
N VAL A 63 5.04 -18.85 3.00
CA VAL A 63 6.20 -18.00 3.31
C VAL A 63 7.48 -18.74 2.94
N GLY A 64 8.11 -18.33 1.82
CA GLY A 64 9.32 -18.97 1.29
C GLY A 64 9.30 -19.24 -0.22
N GLU A 65 8.14 -19.26 -0.88
CA GLU A 65 8.03 -19.60 -2.31
C GLU A 65 8.75 -18.60 -3.22
N VAL A 66 8.71 -17.31 -2.87
CA VAL A 66 9.39 -16.22 -3.62
C VAL A 66 10.92 -16.35 -3.54
N ALA A 67 11.44 -16.83 -2.41
CA ALA A 67 12.89 -17.04 -2.26
C ALA A 67 13.44 -18.11 -3.22
N THR A 68 12.57 -19.00 -3.71
CA THR A 68 12.94 -20.07 -4.65
C THR A 68 12.51 -19.82 -6.10
N ALA A 69 11.71 -18.78 -6.36
CA ALA A 69 11.23 -18.47 -7.70
C ALA A 69 12.35 -18.02 -8.64
N THR A 70 12.32 -18.51 -9.88
CA THR A 70 13.24 -18.10 -10.94
C THR A 70 12.92 -16.68 -11.42
N ALA A 71 13.89 -15.99 -12.03
CA ALA A 71 13.65 -14.67 -12.62
C ALA A 71 12.51 -14.68 -13.65
N ALA A 72 12.38 -15.75 -14.44
CA ALA A 72 11.30 -15.91 -15.40
C ALA A 72 9.92 -15.98 -14.72
N GLN A 73 9.78 -16.75 -13.63
CA GLN A 73 8.52 -16.84 -12.87
C GLN A 73 8.14 -15.52 -12.21
N ILE A 74 9.12 -14.79 -11.66
CA ILE A 74 8.88 -13.45 -11.10
C ILE A 74 8.37 -12.51 -12.20
N CYS A 75 9.02 -12.47 -13.36
CA CYS A 75 8.63 -11.59 -14.45
C CYS A 75 7.29 -11.99 -15.11
N GLU A 76 7.03 -13.28 -15.27
CA GLU A 76 5.75 -13.79 -15.76
C GLU A 76 4.61 -13.34 -14.85
N ARG A 77 4.75 -13.54 -13.54
CA ARG A 77 3.72 -13.11 -12.58
C ARG A 77 3.60 -11.59 -12.51
N TRP A 78 4.70 -10.86 -12.53
CA TRP A 78 4.70 -9.40 -12.58
C TRP A 78 3.87 -8.87 -13.75
N ASN A 79 4.12 -9.41 -14.95
CA ASN A 79 3.40 -8.99 -16.16
C ASN A 79 1.94 -9.45 -16.16
N ALA A 80 1.63 -10.63 -15.62
CA ALA A 80 0.26 -11.13 -15.53
C ALA A 80 -0.60 -10.35 -14.52
N ASP A 81 -0.05 -10.07 -13.34
CA ASP A 81 -0.81 -9.48 -12.23
C ASP A 81 -0.94 -7.96 -12.30
N ARG A 82 -0.08 -7.26 -13.06
CA ARG A 82 -0.17 -5.79 -13.27
C ARG A 82 -1.18 -5.40 -14.34
N GLN A 83 -2.44 -5.76 -14.12
CA GLN A 83 -3.56 -5.24 -14.90
C GLN A 83 -3.95 -3.85 -14.36
N LEU A 84 -3.63 -2.79 -15.11
CA LEU A 84 -3.77 -1.40 -14.65
C LEU A 84 -5.10 -0.71 -15.05
N THR A 85 -6.07 -1.48 -15.54
CA THR A 85 -7.38 -0.93 -15.95
C THR A 85 -8.30 -0.74 -14.75
N GLU A 86 -8.90 0.46 -14.65
CA GLU A 86 -9.78 0.87 -13.56
C GLU A 86 -11.26 0.51 -13.79
N GLY A 87 -11.69 0.47 -15.06
CA GLY A 87 -13.12 0.44 -15.43
C GLY A 87 -13.83 1.79 -15.18
N GLU A 88 -15.17 1.76 -15.10
CA GLU A 88 -16.00 2.96 -14.87
C GLU A 88 -16.64 2.94 -13.47
N TRP A 89 -16.44 4.02 -12.71
CA TRP A 89 -17.17 4.26 -11.47
C TRP A 89 -18.62 4.64 -11.76
N THR A 90 -19.58 4.01 -11.06
CA THR A 90 -21.01 4.15 -11.33
C THR A 90 -21.71 5.26 -10.55
N GLY A 91 -21.01 5.90 -9.61
CA GLY A 91 -21.59 6.90 -8.70
C GLY A 91 -21.63 8.32 -9.25
N SER A 92 -21.94 9.27 -8.36
CA SER A 92 -22.05 10.68 -8.72
C SER A 92 -21.76 11.60 -7.53
N VAL A 93 -20.73 12.44 -7.69
CA VAL A 93 -20.40 13.50 -6.74
C VAL A 93 -21.57 14.46 -6.56
N LEU A 94 -22.21 14.88 -7.66
CA LEU A 94 -23.31 15.85 -7.64
C LEU A 94 -24.55 15.35 -6.87
N LYS A 95 -24.79 14.04 -6.86
CA LYS A 95 -25.94 13.43 -6.19
C LYS A 95 -25.59 12.87 -4.81
N CYS A 96 -24.33 12.96 -4.39
CA CYS A 96 -23.78 12.20 -3.27
C CYS A 96 -24.13 10.70 -3.34
N ASP A 97 -24.09 10.16 -4.56
CA ASP A 97 -24.30 8.75 -4.81
C ASP A 97 -22.94 8.06 -4.79
N PRO A 98 -22.65 7.20 -3.80
CA PRO A 98 -21.36 6.52 -3.72
C PRO A 98 -21.12 5.62 -4.92
N GLY A 99 -22.19 5.10 -5.55
CA GLY A 99 -22.11 4.05 -6.56
C GLY A 99 -21.21 2.91 -6.12
N ASP A 100 -20.51 2.33 -7.08
CA ASP A 100 -19.47 1.33 -6.86
C ASP A 100 -18.40 1.44 -7.96
N ILE A 101 -17.19 0.96 -7.68
CA ILE A 101 -16.14 0.77 -8.67
C ILE A 101 -16.48 -0.40 -9.59
N ASP A 102 -15.88 -0.41 -10.77
CA ASP A 102 -15.99 -1.54 -11.69
C ASP A 102 -15.48 -2.84 -11.02
N PRO A 103 -16.20 -3.97 -11.14
CA PRO A 103 -15.77 -5.24 -10.55
C PRO A 103 -14.38 -5.70 -11.03
N GLY A 104 -14.04 -5.44 -12.30
CA GLY A 104 -12.72 -5.70 -12.86
C GLY A 104 -11.65 -4.79 -12.26
N GLY A 105 -11.94 -3.50 -12.12
CA GLY A 105 -11.07 -2.54 -11.42
C GLY A 105 -10.79 -2.94 -9.97
N ARG A 106 -11.83 -3.36 -9.23
CA ARG A 106 -11.71 -3.89 -7.86
C ARG A 106 -10.79 -5.11 -7.80
N ALA A 107 -10.98 -6.06 -8.73
CA ALA A 107 -10.16 -7.27 -8.82
C ALA A 107 -8.70 -6.93 -9.17
N ASN A 108 -8.48 -5.96 -10.06
CA ASN A 108 -7.15 -5.49 -10.45
C ASN A 108 -6.41 -4.81 -9.29
N ALA A 109 -7.09 -3.96 -8.52
CA ALA A 109 -6.50 -3.32 -7.35
C ALA A 109 -6.10 -4.36 -6.28
N LEU A 110 -6.97 -5.34 -6.00
CA LEU A 110 -6.64 -6.44 -5.08
C LEU A 110 -5.47 -7.29 -5.60
N ARG A 111 -5.43 -7.58 -6.89
CA ARG A 111 -4.36 -8.35 -7.54
C ARG A 111 -3.02 -7.63 -7.43
N LEU A 112 -2.99 -6.32 -7.71
CA LEU A 112 -1.79 -5.50 -7.60
C LEU A 112 -1.31 -5.40 -6.15
N LEU A 113 -2.21 -5.23 -5.18
CA LEU A 113 -1.87 -5.24 -3.75
C LEU A 113 -1.23 -6.59 -3.37
N ASN A 114 -1.85 -7.70 -3.78
CA ASN A 114 -1.35 -9.03 -3.47
C ASN A 114 -0.06 -9.39 -4.23
N LEU A 115 0.19 -8.80 -5.40
CA LEU A 115 1.48 -8.90 -6.10
C LEU A 115 2.61 -8.28 -5.26
N TYR A 116 2.39 -7.08 -4.72
CA TYR A 116 3.36 -6.43 -3.83
C TYR A 116 3.63 -7.23 -2.56
N ARG A 117 2.56 -7.75 -1.93
CA ARG A 117 2.68 -8.62 -0.76
C ARG A 117 3.43 -9.91 -1.08
N TRP A 118 3.13 -10.53 -2.22
CA TRP A 118 3.83 -11.73 -2.67
C TRP A 118 5.32 -11.47 -2.89
N LEU A 119 5.71 -10.39 -3.59
CA LEU A 119 7.13 -10.02 -3.74
C LEU A 119 7.81 -9.87 -2.37
N ALA A 120 7.09 -9.35 -1.37
CA ALA A 120 7.57 -9.22 0.00
C ALA A 120 7.52 -10.50 0.85
N GLY A 121 7.13 -11.65 0.27
CA GLY A 121 6.99 -12.92 0.97
C GLY A 121 5.84 -12.96 1.98
N LEU A 122 4.85 -12.08 1.81
CA LEU A 122 3.67 -11.99 2.68
C LEU A 122 2.47 -12.72 2.05
N PRO A 123 1.58 -13.30 2.87
CA PRO A 123 0.38 -13.95 2.37
C PRO A 123 -0.55 -12.94 1.70
N ALA A 124 -1.26 -13.39 0.67
CA ALA A 124 -2.32 -12.63 0.05
C ALA A 124 -3.44 -12.31 1.05
N VAL A 125 -4.11 -11.18 0.85
CA VAL A 125 -5.31 -10.78 1.60
C VAL A 125 -6.55 -10.88 0.73
N THR A 126 -7.69 -11.03 1.39
CA THR A 126 -9.01 -11.02 0.75
C THR A 126 -9.67 -9.66 0.92
N ASN A 127 -10.68 -9.42 0.10
CA ASN A 127 -11.55 -8.27 0.22
C ASN A 127 -12.76 -8.56 1.15
N SER A 128 -13.23 -7.55 1.87
CA SER A 128 -14.47 -7.53 2.64
C SER A 128 -15.49 -6.59 1.99
N ALA A 129 -16.63 -7.13 1.57
CA ALA A 129 -17.73 -6.35 0.99
C ALA A 129 -18.25 -5.23 1.93
N GLN A 130 -18.17 -5.44 3.25
CA GLN A 130 -18.49 -4.39 4.20
C GLN A 130 -17.48 -3.24 4.14
N LYS A 131 -16.17 -3.57 4.20
CA LYS A 131 -15.10 -2.58 4.15
C LYS A 131 -15.06 -1.88 2.79
N ASP A 132 -15.47 -2.55 1.72
CA ASP A 132 -15.65 -1.97 0.39
C ASP A 132 -16.67 -0.84 0.37
N ALA A 133 -17.87 -1.09 0.91
CA ALA A 133 -18.91 -0.06 0.99
C ALA A 133 -18.47 1.13 1.85
N GLU A 134 -17.79 0.87 2.97
CA GLU A 134 -17.19 1.88 3.85
C GLU A 134 -16.14 2.72 3.12
N ALA A 135 -15.21 2.06 2.44
CA ALA A 135 -14.17 2.71 1.65
C ALA A 135 -14.74 3.50 0.47
N GLN A 136 -15.81 3.04 -0.15
CA GLN A 136 -16.48 3.73 -1.25
C GLN A 136 -17.13 5.05 -0.78
N ALA A 137 -17.76 5.04 0.40
CA ALA A 137 -18.28 6.25 1.03
C ALA A 137 -17.15 7.25 1.36
N CYS A 138 -16.02 6.75 1.86
CA CYS A 138 -14.82 7.56 2.06
C CYS A 138 -14.32 8.21 0.77
N ALA A 139 -14.18 7.44 -0.31
CA ALA A 139 -13.66 7.94 -1.59
C ALA A 139 -14.57 9.03 -2.18
N LEU A 140 -15.89 8.87 -2.09
CA LEU A 140 -16.86 9.89 -2.49
C LEU A 140 -16.67 11.19 -1.68
N MET A 141 -16.49 11.10 -0.37
CA MET A 141 -16.27 12.28 0.49
C MET A 141 -15.00 13.04 0.09
N MET A 142 -13.89 12.34 -0.17
CA MET A 142 -12.66 12.99 -0.63
C MET A 142 -12.87 13.68 -1.99
N HIS A 143 -13.53 12.99 -2.93
CA HIS A 143 -13.79 13.53 -4.26
C HIS A 143 -14.71 14.76 -4.21
N ALA A 144 -15.80 14.70 -3.43
CA ALA A 144 -16.74 15.81 -3.30
C ALA A 144 -16.14 17.09 -2.72
N ASN A 145 -15.05 16.96 -1.96
CA ASN A 145 -14.39 18.10 -1.30
C ASN A 145 -13.02 18.43 -1.90
N LEU A 146 -12.59 17.68 -2.93
CA LEU A 146 -11.31 17.84 -3.62
C LEU A 146 -10.10 17.85 -2.66
N THR A 147 -10.18 17.04 -1.60
CA THR A 147 -9.20 17.07 -0.51
C THR A 147 -9.13 15.73 0.20
N LEU A 148 -7.95 15.41 0.75
CA LEU A 148 -7.71 14.21 1.54
C LEU A 148 -7.70 14.55 3.03
N SER A 149 -8.40 13.76 3.86
CA SER A 149 -8.31 13.88 5.31
C SER A 149 -8.62 12.55 5.98
N HIS A 150 -7.78 12.12 6.92
CA HIS A 150 -8.12 10.98 7.79
C HIS A 150 -9.16 11.34 8.87
N ASN A 151 -9.49 12.63 9.05
CA ASN A 151 -10.52 13.10 9.97
C ASN A 151 -11.46 14.09 9.27
N PRO A 152 -12.29 13.65 8.31
CA PRO A 152 -13.24 14.53 7.63
C PRO A 152 -14.17 15.23 8.62
N SER A 153 -14.40 16.53 8.44
CA SER A 153 -15.41 17.26 9.22
C SER A 153 -16.81 16.86 8.76
N ASP A 154 -17.75 16.81 9.70
CA ASP A 154 -19.18 16.65 9.45
C ASP A 154 -19.80 17.72 8.53
N SER A 155 -19.10 18.83 8.29
CA SER A 155 -19.51 19.88 7.34
C SER A 155 -19.17 19.58 5.86
N TRP A 156 -18.47 18.48 5.58
CA TRP A 156 -18.08 18.13 4.22
C TRP A 156 -19.27 17.81 3.31
N SER A 157 -19.12 18.13 2.03
CA SER A 157 -20.06 17.65 1.01
C SER A 157 -20.07 16.13 0.98
N CYS A 158 -21.26 15.53 0.83
CA CYS A 158 -21.47 14.08 0.83
C CYS A 158 -20.98 13.35 2.10
N TYR A 159 -20.85 14.08 3.22
CA TYR A 159 -20.44 13.49 4.48
C TYR A 159 -21.36 12.36 4.91
N THR A 160 -20.75 11.24 5.30
CA THR A 160 -21.40 10.18 6.07
C THR A 160 -20.49 9.83 7.24
N LYS A 161 -21.10 9.47 8.37
CA LYS A 161 -20.33 9.00 9.55
C LYS A 161 -19.47 7.79 9.19
N GLN A 162 -20.03 6.84 8.43
CA GLN A 162 -19.34 5.63 7.99
C GLN A 162 -18.12 5.95 7.10
N GLY A 163 -18.26 6.85 6.11
CA GLY A 163 -17.15 7.27 5.27
C GLY A 163 -16.06 8.01 6.04
N ALA A 164 -16.43 8.82 7.05
CA ALA A 164 -15.45 9.48 7.93
C ALA A 164 -14.68 8.48 8.81
N GLU A 165 -15.36 7.48 9.37
CA GLU A 165 -14.73 6.40 10.14
C GLU A 165 -13.79 5.56 9.26
N ALA A 166 -14.20 5.28 8.01
CA ALA A 166 -13.39 4.57 7.04
C ALA A 166 -12.16 5.38 6.61
N ALA A 167 -12.26 6.71 6.49
CA ALA A 167 -11.13 7.58 6.16
C ALA A 167 -10.01 7.48 7.21
N GLY A 168 -10.35 7.40 8.49
CA GLY A 168 -9.38 7.19 9.58
C GLY A 168 -8.75 5.79 9.60
N GLN A 169 -9.29 4.84 8.84
CA GLN A 169 -8.85 3.44 8.78
C GLN A 169 -8.26 3.04 7.43
N SER A 170 -8.19 4.00 6.50
CA SER A 170 -7.80 3.75 5.11
C SER A 170 -6.51 4.45 4.75
N ASN A 171 -5.75 3.83 3.84
CA ASN A 171 -4.88 4.59 2.96
C ASN A 171 -5.76 5.42 2.02
N ILE A 172 -5.42 6.69 1.75
CA ILE A 172 -6.25 7.60 0.94
C ILE A 172 -5.40 8.30 -0.13
N SER A 173 -5.93 8.46 -1.34
CA SER A 173 -5.19 9.03 -2.47
C SER A 173 -6.07 9.87 -3.39
N THR A 174 -5.44 10.72 -4.18
CA THR A 174 -6.04 11.46 -5.32
C THR A 174 -5.83 10.72 -6.64
N GLN A 175 -5.93 9.38 -6.62
CA GLN A 175 -5.88 8.52 -7.80
C GLN A 175 -7.05 7.52 -7.73
N PRO A 176 -7.51 6.95 -8.86
CA PRO A 176 -8.44 5.83 -8.86
C PRO A 176 -7.80 4.55 -8.29
N GLY A 177 -8.61 3.53 -8.04
CA GLY A 177 -8.28 2.43 -7.13
C GLY A 177 -7.03 1.64 -7.50
N VAL A 178 -6.85 1.26 -8.76
CA VAL A 178 -5.71 0.44 -9.21
C VAL A 178 -4.41 1.25 -9.18
N ALA A 179 -4.40 2.43 -9.79
CA ALA A 179 -3.25 3.33 -9.80
C ALA A 179 -2.82 3.74 -8.38
N SER A 180 -3.78 3.84 -7.46
CA SER A 180 -3.51 4.15 -6.06
C SER A 180 -2.69 3.11 -5.35
N VAL A 181 -2.71 1.84 -5.76
CA VAL A 181 -1.88 0.81 -5.12
C VAL A 181 -0.40 1.12 -5.33
N ASP A 182 0.00 1.51 -6.54
CA ASP A 182 1.36 1.98 -6.81
C ASP A 182 1.67 3.27 -6.04
N ALA A 183 0.72 4.22 -5.97
CA ALA A 183 0.90 5.45 -5.21
C ALA A 183 1.12 5.17 -3.71
N TYR A 184 0.39 4.24 -3.13
CA TYR A 184 0.57 3.81 -1.74
C TYR A 184 1.89 3.07 -1.52
N MET A 185 2.36 2.32 -2.53
CA MET A 185 3.64 1.61 -2.44
C MET A 185 4.84 2.53 -2.67
N ILE A 186 4.74 3.57 -3.50
CA ILE A 186 5.78 4.59 -3.61
C ILE A 186 5.74 5.52 -2.39
N ASP A 187 4.55 5.90 -1.93
CA ASP A 187 4.31 6.65 -0.69
C ASP A 187 4.93 8.06 -0.67
N ASP A 188 4.93 8.71 -1.83
CA ASP A 188 5.43 10.08 -1.99
C ASP A 188 4.67 11.08 -1.09
N GLY A 189 5.39 12.04 -0.51
CA GLY A 189 4.84 13.04 0.42
C GLY A 189 4.64 12.57 1.87
N ASN A 190 5.06 11.35 2.22
CA ASN A 190 4.89 10.77 3.57
C ASN A 190 6.21 10.42 4.27
N ASP A 191 7.27 11.15 3.97
CA ASP A 191 8.67 10.94 4.40
C ASP A 191 8.90 10.49 5.84
N ASP A 192 8.15 11.04 6.81
CA ASP A 192 8.30 10.74 8.24
C ASP A 192 7.59 9.45 8.68
N THR A 193 6.68 8.92 7.86
CA THR A 193 5.83 7.77 8.21
C THR A 193 6.01 6.59 7.27
N ILE A 194 6.01 6.84 5.96
CA ILE A 194 5.82 5.85 4.89
C ILE A 194 4.64 4.92 5.24
N GLY A 195 3.56 5.55 5.69
CA GLY A 195 2.44 4.87 6.35
C GLY A 195 1.67 3.95 5.41
N HIS A 196 1.41 4.38 4.18
CA HIS A 196 0.58 3.66 3.23
C HIS A 196 1.22 2.32 2.84
N ARG A 197 2.51 2.36 2.48
CA ARG A 197 3.30 1.17 2.15
C ARG A 197 3.41 0.24 3.34
N ARG A 198 3.68 0.79 4.53
CA ARG A 198 3.86 -0.01 5.75
C ARG A 198 2.59 -0.76 6.16
N TRP A 199 1.41 -0.16 5.96
CA TRP A 199 0.14 -0.86 6.15
C TRP A 199 -0.06 -1.99 5.14
N ILE A 200 0.20 -1.75 3.85
CA ILE A 200 0.09 -2.79 2.80
C ILE A 200 1.04 -3.97 3.10
N LEU A 201 2.22 -3.69 3.63
CA LEU A 201 3.23 -4.69 3.98
C LEU A 201 3.19 -5.15 5.44
N SER A 202 2.11 -4.86 6.16
CA SER A 202 1.95 -5.30 7.55
C SER A 202 1.68 -6.80 7.61
N ASN A 203 2.26 -7.43 8.65
CA ASN A 203 1.98 -8.82 9.02
C ASN A 203 0.50 -9.01 9.40
N GLY A 204 -0.10 -8.00 10.05
CA GLY A 204 -1.48 -8.06 10.52
C GLY A 204 -2.54 -7.67 9.48
N LEU A 205 -2.15 -7.37 8.24
CA LEU A 205 -3.09 -6.90 7.23
C LEU A 205 -4.09 -7.99 6.83
N GLY A 206 -5.37 -7.61 6.74
CA GLY A 206 -6.44 -8.38 6.09
C GLY A 206 -7.62 -8.71 7.01
N PRO A 207 -8.84 -8.89 6.49
CA PRO A 207 -9.33 -8.48 5.16
C PRO A 207 -9.25 -6.96 4.93
N VAL A 208 -9.14 -6.54 3.67
CA VAL A 208 -9.12 -5.12 3.25
C VAL A 208 -10.47 -4.67 2.71
N GLY A 209 -10.63 -3.36 2.49
CA GLY A 209 -11.72 -2.80 1.68
C GLY A 209 -11.16 -1.86 0.62
N LEU A 210 -11.75 -1.86 -0.55
CA LEU A 210 -11.36 -1.07 -1.72
C LEU A 210 -12.55 -0.21 -2.14
N GLY A 211 -12.36 1.11 -2.14
CA GLY A 211 -13.34 2.04 -2.67
C GLY A 211 -12.65 3.11 -3.46
N SER A 212 -13.20 3.48 -4.61
CA SER A 212 -12.68 4.58 -5.39
C SER A 212 -13.76 5.26 -6.22
N THR A 213 -13.46 6.48 -6.62
CA THR A 213 -14.16 7.18 -7.70
C THR A 213 -13.26 7.21 -8.93
N SER A 214 -13.56 8.05 -9.91
CA SER A 214 -12.68 8.27 -11.06
C SER A 214 -11.30 8.85 -10.71
N THR A 215 -11.14 9.46 -9.53
CA THR A 215 -9.94 10.27 -9.19
C THR A 215 -9.54 10.23 -7.71
N TYR A 216 -10.25 9.48 -6.86
CA TYR A 216 -9.94 9.37 -5.43
C TYR A 216 -10.14 7.93 -4.99
N SER A 217 -9.31 7.44 -4.07
CA SER A 217 -9.51 6.13 -3.49
C SER A 217 -9.29 6.13 -1.97
N CYS A 218 -9.97 5.20 -1.33
CA CYS A 218 -9.72 4.78 0.03
C CYS A 218 -9.50 3.27 0.03
N MET A 219 -8.40 2.82 0.62
CA MET A 219 -8.12 1.40 0.86
C MET A 219 -8.14 1.16 2.37
N HIS A 220 -9.19 0.54 2.86
CA HIS A 220 -9.36 0.23 4.28
C HIS A 220 -8.35 -0.86 4.69
N VAL A 221 -7.34 -0.47 5.48
CA VAL A 221 -6.21 -1.31 5.88
C VAL A 221 -6.13 -1.60 7.38
N ILE A 222 -6.84 -0.83 8.20
CA ILE A 222 -6.87 -1.00 9.67
C ILE A 222 -8.01 -1.95 10.08
N GLY A 223 -7.95 -2.50 11.30
CA GLY A 223 -9.03 -3.31 11.89
C GLY A 223 -9.18 -4.72 11.28
N GLY A 224 -8.17 -5.20 10.55
CA GLY A 224 -8.07 -6.58 10.11
C GLY A 224 -7.52 -7.53 11.19
N LEU A 225 -7.86 -8.82 11.08
CA LEU A 225 -7.27 -9.91 11.85
C LEU A 225 -6.41 -10.79 10.91
N GLY A 226 -5.51 -10.18 10.15
CA GLY A 226 -4.67 -10.88 9.19
C GLY A 226 -3.94 -12.08 9.80
N SER A 227 -3.89 -13.19 9.07
CA SER A 227 -3.46 -14.50 9.58
C SER A 227 -1.95 -14.71 9.71
N ALA A 228 -1.11 -13.71 9.40
CA ALA A 228 0.35 -13.92 9.41
C ALA A 228 0.95 -14.05 10.83
N THR A 229 0.17 -13.97 11.90
CA THR A 229 0.67 -14.04 13.28
C THR A 229 1.39 -15.37 13.58
N ALA A 230 1.02 -16.46 12.91
CA ALA A 230 1.77 -17.72 12.91
C ALA A 230 2.72 -17.76 11.69
N GLY A 231 3.97 -17.35 11.88
CA GLY A 231 5.00 -17.40 10.82
C GLY A 231 5.42 -16.05 10.23
N ALA A 232 4.91 -14.93 10.76
CA ALA A 232 5.30 -13.59 10.31
C ALA A 232 6.83 -13.44 10.24
N PRO A 233 7.36 -12.83 9.16
CA PRO A 233 8.77 -12.56 9.02
C PRO A 233 9.28 -11.69 10.17
N ARG A 234 10.56 -11.85 10.54
CA ARG A 234 11.19 -11.05 11.59
C ARG A 234 11.19 -9.56 11.26
N TYR A 235 11.29 -9.23 9.99
CA TYR A 235 11.20 -7.88 9.44
C TYR A 235 10.62 -7.98 8.02
N THR A 236 10.01 -6.90 7.55
CA THR A 236 9.57 -6.76 6.17
C THR A 236 10.34 -5.61 5.54
N ALA A 237 10.94 -5.85 4.38
CA ALA A 237 11.67 -4.84 3.62
C ALA A 237 10.94 -4.50 2.32
N TRP A 238 11.09 -3.25 1.88
CA TRP A 238 10.68 -2.82 0.55
C TRP A 238 11.76 -1.90 -0.05
N PRO A 239 12.43 -2.30 -1.14
CA PRO A 239 12.29 -3.57 -1.85
C PRO A 239 12.66 -4.78 -0.97
N PRO A 240 12.05 -5.96 -1.20
CA PRO A 240 12.23 -7.13 -0.37
C PRO A 240 13.52 -7.89 -0.72
N ALA A 241 13.87 -8.86 0.13
CA ALA A 241 14.95 -9.79 -0.15
C ALA A 241 14.62 -10.66 -1.38
N GLY A 242 15.59 -10.85 -2.27
CA GLY A 242 15.46 -11.66 -3.47
C GLY A 242 15.21 -10.82 -4.73
N LYS A 243 14.49 -11.41 -5.68
CA LYS A 243 14.32 -10.87 -7.03
C LYS A 243 13.13 -9.91 -7.11
N VAL A 244 13.35 -8.71 -7.64
CA VAL A 244 12.34 -7.65 -7.70
C VAL A 244 12.36 -6.99 -9.09
N PRO A 245 11.22 -6.89 -9.79
CA PRO A 245 11.14 -6.18 -11.07
C PRO A 245 11.49 -4.69 -10.94
N LEU A 246 12.25 -4.13 -11.89
CA LEU A 246 12.61 -2.71 -11.91
C LEU A 246 11.37 -1.80 -11.90
N GLY A 247 10.27 -2.22 -12.52
CA GLY A 247 9.01 -1.47 -12.50
C GLY A 247 8.37 -1.32 -11.11
N ALA A 248 8.83 -2.06 -10.09
CA ALA A 248 8.41 -1.86 -8.70
C ALA A 248 9.10 -0.64 -8.05
N PHE A 249 10.25 -0.24 -8.59
CA PHE A 249 10.97 0.98 -8.20
C PHE A 249 10.45 2.18 -8.97
N TYR A 250 10.13 1.97 -10.25
CA TYR A 250 9.72 3.00 -11.21
C TYR A 250 8.37 2.66 -11.88
N PRO A 251 7.26 2.67 -11.12
CA PRO A 251 5.96 2.30 -11.67
C PRO A 251 5.45 3.36 -12.64
N GLU A 252 4.94 2.93 -13.80
CA GLU A 252 4.46 3.81 -14.88
C GLU A 252 3.30 4.72 -14.46
N THR A 253 2.51 4.28 -13.48
CA THR A 253 1.40 5.03 -12.87
C THR A 253 1.87 6.23 -12.02
N MET A 254 3.15 6.29 -11.67
CA MET A 254 3.77 7.30 -10.81
C MET A 254 4.97 7.98 -11.50
N TRP A 255 4.78 8.48 -12.71
CA TRP A 255 5.87 9.08 -13.49
C TRP A 255 6.60 10.27 -12.82
N TRP A 256 6.03 10.86 -11.76
CA TRP A 256 6.63 11.99 -11.02
C TRP A 256 7.44 11.60 -9.79
N ALA A 257 7.30 10.36 -9.27
CA ALA A 257 7.97 9.91 -8.05
C ALA A 257 8.36 8.44 -8.13
N ASN A 258 9.51 8.07 -7.58
CA ASN A 258 9.99 6.69 -7.58
C ASN A 258 10.57 6.27 -6.23
N LEU A 259 10.80 4.97 -6.09
CA LEU A 259 11.23 4.36 -4.83
C LEU A 259 12.61 4.82 -4.37
N ASP A 260 13.50 5.20 -5.29
CA ASP A 260 14.85 5.69 -4.93
C ASP A 260 14.83 7.14 -4.45
N GLN A 261 13.85 7.93 -4.89
CA GLN A 261 13.61 9.28 -4.39
C GLN A 261 12.91 9.26 -3.02
N VAL A 262 11.84 8.47 -2.90
CA VAL A 262 11.06 8.41 -1.66
C VAL A 262 11.76 7.57 -0.60
N GLY A 263 12.49 6.54 -0.99
CA GLY A 263 13.32 5.73 -0.11
C GLY A 263 12.80 4.32 0.13
N TRP A 264 13.76 3.43 0.36
CA TRP A 264 13.56 2.04 0.74
C TRP A 264 13.23 1.96 2.22
N THR A 265 12.55 0.90 2.65
CA THR A 265 12.10 0.76 4.03
C THR A 265 12.40 -0.63 4.59
N VAL A 266 12.76 -0.70 5.87
CA VAL A 266 12.67 -1.92 6.67
C VAL A 266 11.77 -1.65 7.86
N GLN A 267 10.79 -2.51 8.11
CA GLN A 267 9.89 -2.45 9.26
C GLN A 267 9.88 -3.77 10.04
N SER A 268 9.63 -3.72 11.35
CA SER A 268 9.60 -4.91 12.20
C SER A 268 8.78 -4.72 13.47
N ASP A 269 8.03 -5.77 13.83
CA ASP A 269 7.32 -5.93 15.10
C ASP A 269 8.16 -6.62 16.19
N ARG A 270 9.38 -7.07 15.85
CA ARG A 270 10.21 -7.91 16.73
C ARG A 270 11.57 -7.29 17.04
N VAL A 271 11.99 -6.33 16.23
CA VAL A 271 13.32 -5.73 16.27
C VAL A 271 13.13 -4.24 16.10
N ASN A 272 13.62 -3.45 17.06
CA ASN A 272 13.62 -2.01 16.89
C ASN A 272 14.67 -1.62 15.84
N VAL A 273 14.21 -1.31 14.62
CA VAL A 273 15.09 -0.92 13.49
C VAL A 273 15.21 0.60 13.32
N ALA A 274 14.48 1.41 14.08
CA ALA A 274 14.40 2.85 13.86
C ALA A 274 15.77 3.57 13.88
N ASN A 275 16.68 3.12 14.76
CA ASN A 275 18.03 3.69 14.89
C ASN A 275 19.12 2.77 14.30
N ALA A 276 18.74 1.83 13.42
CA ALA A 276 19.72 0.97 12.76
C ALA A 276 20.65 1.80 11.87
N THR A 277 21.93 1.43 11.82
CA THR A 277 22.86 1.98 10.83
C THR A 277 22.73 1.18 9.55
N VAL A 278 22.26 1.82 8.48
CA VAL A 278 22.04 1.20 7.17
C VAL A 278 23.29 1.36 6.29
N THR A 279 23.65 0.30 5.58
CA THR A 279 24.67 0.32 4.53
C THR A 279 24.14 -0.43 3.33
N VAL A 280 24.36 0.12 2.13
CA VAL A 280 24.05 -0.54 0.87
C VAL A 280 25.35 -0.77 0.11
N THR A 281 25.55 -1.97 -0.43
CA THR A 281 26.69 -2.28 -1.30
C THR A 281 26.22 -2.92 -2.61
N SER A 282 26.94 -2.63 -3.70
CA SER A 282 26.76 -3.28 -5.01
C SER A 282 28.12 -3.43 -5.65
N ASP A 283 28.37 -4.55 -6.33
CA ASP A 283 29.64 -4.84 -7.02
C ASP A 283 30.91 -4.65 -6.15
N GLY A 284 30.78 -4.86 -4.84
CA GLY A 284 31.87 -4.68 -3.87
C GLY A 284 32.09 -3.25 -3.40
N GLU A 285 31.35 -2.27 -3.93
CA GLU A 285 31.42 -0.86 -3.53
C GLU A 285 30.33 -0.51 -2.50
N THR A 286 30.65 0.39 -1.56
CA THR A 286 29.65 0.95 -0.65
C THR A 286 28.97 2.13 -1.31
N LEU A 287 27.65 2.04 -1.45
CA LEU A 287 26.82 3.08 -2.04
C LEU A 287 26.27 3.99 -0.92
N PRO A 288 26.42 5.31 -1.03
CA PRO A 288 25.97 6.23 -0.01
C PRO A 288 24.43 6.28 0.07
N VAL A 289 23.91 6.33 1.29
CA VAL A 289 22.48 6.51 1.58
C VAL A 289 22.30 7.53 2.70
N ASP A 290 21.18 8.25 2.68
CA ASP A 290 20.71 9.00 3.85
C ASP A 290 19.64 8.13 4.56
N SER A 291 19.65 8.06 5.89
CA SER A 291 18.77 7.17 6.68
C SER A 291 18.00 7.94 7.74
N PHE A 292 16.72 7.58 7.91
CA PHE A 292 15.78 8.30 8.75
C PHE A 292 14.93 7.31 9.57
N PRO A 293 14.85 7.45 10.90
CA PRO A 293 13.84 6.73 11.68
C PRO A 293 12.45 7.15 11.23
N LEU A 294 11.51 6.20 11.16
CA LEU A 294 10.10 6.50 10.88
C LEU A 294 9.28 6.50 12.16
N LEU A 295 8.20 7.29 12.16
CA LEU A 295 7.25 7.32 13.26
C LEU A 295 6.60 5.95 13.49
N SER A 296 6.32 5.63 14.76
CA SER A 296 5.58 4.43 15.15
C SER A 296 4.07 4.59 14.87
N GLY A 297 3.32 3.48 14.94
CA GLY A 297 1.87 3.47 14.74
C GLY A 297 1.41 3.22 13.30
N TYR A 298 2.31 2.80 12.41
CA TYR A 298 2.01 2.46 11.02
C TYR A 298 2.55 1.08 10.67
N GLY A 299 1.70 0.16 10.24
CA GLY A 299 2.11 -1.18 9.81
C GLY A 299 2.71 -2.00 10.96
N SER A 300 4.04 -1.91 11.12
CA SER A 300 4.80 -2.53 12.22
C SER A 300 5.27 -1.55 13.30
N GLU A 301 5.67 -2.08 14.47
CA GLU A 301 6.08 -1.31 15.65
C GLU A 301 7.21 -0.30 15.41
N SER A 302 8.20 -0.68 14.60
CA SER A 302 9.33 0.20 14.25
C SER A 302 9.69 0.09 12.77
N ALA A 303 10.21 1.17 12.20
CA ALA A 303 10.69 1.19 10.83
C ALA A 303 11.81 2.22 10.63
N VAL A 304 12.61 2.00 9.58
CA VAL A 304 13.63 2.93 9.09
C VAL A 304 13.44 3.09 7.58
N ARG A 305 13.57 4.32 7.11
CA ARG A 305 13.64 4.68 5.69
C ARG A 305 15.07 5.03 5.31
N PHE A 306 15.51 4.66 4.13
CA PHE A 306 16.80 5.11 3.59
C PHE A 306 16.73 5.35 2.09
N THR A 307 17.37 6.42 1.63
CA THR A 307 17.33 6.89 0.25
C THR A 307 18.72 6.80 -0.39
N PRO A 308 18.84 6.21 -1.60
CA PRO A 308 20.02 6.35 -2.46
C PRO A 308 20.51 7.80 -2.57
N LYS A 309 21.84 8.00 -2.51
CA LYS A 309 22.46 9.34 -2.61
C LYS A 309 23.40 9.41 -3.81
N GLY A 310 22.94 10.00 -4.91
CA GLY A 310 23.77 10.14 -6.11
C GLY A 310 23.95 8.83 -6.91
N TRP A 311 23.06 7.87 -6.69
CA TRP A 311 22.92 6.67 -7.50
C TRP A 311 21.44 6.29 -7.61
N GLN A 312 21.12 5.44 -8.58
CA GLN A 312 19.78 4.93 -8.85
C GLN A 312 19.84 3.42 -9.04
N THR A 313 18.72 2.76 -8.80
CA THR A 313 18.54 1.33 -8.99
C THR A 313 18.54 0.99 -10.47
N GLU A 314 19.33 0.00 -10.85
CA GLU A 314 19.47 -0.47 -12.23
C GLU A 314 19.10 -1.96 -12.34
N ALA A 315 18.46 -2.35 -13.44
CA ALA A 315 18.22 -3.75 -13.73
C ALA A 315 19.53 -4.53 -13.92
N GLY A 316 19.54 -5.79 -13.49
CA GLY A 316 20.72 -6.66 -13.51
C GLY A 316 21.71 -6.41 -12.37
N LYS A 317 21.52 -5.37 -11.55
CA LYS A 317 22.33 -5.13 -10.35
C LYS A 317 21.78 -5.87 -9.14
N THR A 318 22.68 -6.13 -8.19
CA THR A 318 22.34 -6.69 -6.88
C THR A 318 22.80 -5.76 -5.78
N TYR A 319 21.88 -5.35 -4.93
CA TYR A 319 22.14 -4.46 -3.80
C TYR A 319 22.07 -5.25 -2.50
N THR A 320 23.17 -5.31 -1.76
CA THR A 320 23.21 -5.90 -0.41
C THR A 320 22.93 -4.81 0.62
N VAL A 321 21.84 -4.94 1.35
CA VAL A 321 21.46 -4.03 2.43
C VAL A 321 21.85 -4.67 3.76
N SER A 322 22.54 -3.91 4.62
CA SER A 322 22.89 -4.32 5.98
C SER A 322 22.41 -3.28 6.99
N LEU A 323 21.69 -3.73 8.01
CA LEU A 323 21.29 -2.95 9.18
C LEU A 323 22.07 -3.47 10.40
N SER A 324 22.97 -2.62 10.89
CA SER A 324 23.74 -2.86 12.13
C SER A 324 23.19 -2.03 13.29
N GLY A 325 23.64 -2.29 14.51
CA GLY A 325 23.07 -1.69 15.73
C GLY A 325 21.76 -2.33 16.19
N VAL A 326 21.34 -3.40 15.53
CA VAL A 326 20.19 -4.25 15.91
C VAL A 326 20.66 -5.69 16.16
N THR A 327 19.95 -6.45 17.00
CA THR A 327 20.35 -7.81 17.41
C THR A 327 19.27 -8.85 17.11
N PRO A 328 19.59 -9.94 16.39
CA PRO A 328 20.75 -10.05 15.50
C PRO A 328 20.73 -8.98 14.38
N PRO A 329 21.89 -8.65 13.78
CA PRO A 329 21.95 -7.79 12.60
C PRO A 329 21.04 -8.32 11.48
N ILE A 330 20.56 -7.42 10.62
CA ILE A 330 19.76 -7.78 9.45
C ILE A 330 20.62 -7.55 8.20
N THR A 331 20.69 -8.54 7.33
CA THR A 331 21.32 -8.41 6.02
C THR A 331 20.46 -9.12 4.98
N TYR A 332 20.24 -8.50 3.84
CA TYR A 332 19.51 -9.09 2.71
C TYR A 332 19.99 -8.52 1.38
N THR A 333 19.72 -9.24 0.29
CA THR A 333 20.08 -8.85 -1.07
C THR A 333 18.84 -8.55 -1.89
N VAL A 334 18.91 -7.55 -2.75
CA VAL A 334 17.88 -7.17 -3.72
C VAL A 334 18.46 -7.36 -5.11
N GLU A 335 17.95 -8.35 -5.84
CA GLU A 335 18.33 -8.66 -7.22
C GLU A 335 17.32 -8.01 -8.17
N VAL A 336 17.73 -7.00 -8.93
CA VAL A 336 16.80 -6.22 -9.75
C VAL A 336 16.64 -6.84 -11.12
N LEU A 337 15.42 -7.18 -11.48
CA LEU A 337 15.09 -7.80 -12.76
C LEU A 337 14.62 -6.76 -13.79
N ASP A 338 15.08 -6.92 -15.03
CA ASP A 338 14.38 -6.36 -16.18
C ASP A 338 13.33 -7.38 -16.62
N CYS A 339 12.06 -7.11 -16.30
CA CYS A 339 10.96 -7.98 -16.69
C CYS A 339 10.33 -7.59 -18.03
N GLY A 340 10.81 -6.53 -18.67
CA GLY A 340 10.17 -5.91 -19.84
C GLY A 340 8.75 -5.43 -19.55
N GLY A 341 8.22 -4.60 -20.45
CA GLY A 341 6.83 -4.14 -20.42
C GLY A 341 6.71 -2.61 -20.41
N ALA A 342 6.20 -2.10 -21.53
CA ALA A 342 5.33 -0.92 -21.63
C ALA A 342 4.39 -1.21 -22.84
N PRO A 343 3.16 -0.70 -22.83
CA PRO A 343 1.91 -1.39 -22.53
C PRO A 343 1.30 -2.12 -23.75
N SER A 344 0.46 -3.11 -23.50
CA SER A 344 -0.65 -3.42 -24.41
C SER A 344 -1.97 -3.10 -23.72
#